data_AF-A0A318HMQ6-F1
#
_entry.id   AF-A0A318HMQ6-F1
#
_cell.length_a   1.000
_cell.length_b   1.000
_cell.length_c   1.000
_cell.angle_alpha   90.00
_cell.angle_beta   90.00
_cell.angle_gamma   90.00
#
_symmetry.space_group_name_H-M   'P 1'
#
loop_
_entity.id
_entity.type
_entity.pdbx_description
1 polymer ?
#
loop_
_entity_poly.entity_id
_entity_poly.type
_entity_poly.pdbx_seq_one_letter_code
_entity_poly.pdbx_strand_id
1 'polypeptide(L)'
;MSTHHIPALLLVQAVYAVVGAGYHLFSIRETRAGRRPLHAASGSARFWVMVAYGASLTSGFVGFDLAYRIAMAVSIVVIGYGGLLVHLPHRSSYEYRSWAAWATTIGIGIVGLILNIAGLITGP
;
A
#
# COMPACT_ATOMS: atom_id res chain seq x y z
N MET A 1 -7.71 0.60 -33.98
CA MET A 1 -6.83 0.15 -32.89
C MET A 1 -6.83 1.28 -31.86
N SER A 2 -7.72 1.21 -30.87
CA SER A 2 -7.89 2.28 -29.88
C SER A 2 -6.70 2.24 -28.92
N THR A 3 -5.94 3.32 -28.85
CA THR A 3 -4.90 3.48 -27.83
C THR A 3 -5.60 3.60 -26.49
N HIS A 4 -5.63 2.50 -25.73
CA HIS A 4 -6.04 2.52 -24.34
C HIS A 4 -5.06 3.43 -23.58
N HIS A 5 -5.43 4.70 -23.40
CA HIS A 5 -4.68 5.61 -22.57
C HIS A 5 -4.84 5.16 -21.13
N ILE A 6 -3.79 4.54 -20.59
CA ILE A 6 -3.74 4.20 -19.17
C ILE A 6 -3.72 5.53 -18.40
N PRO A 7 -4.70 5.77 -17.52
CA PRO A 7 -4.71 6.95 -16.68
C PRO A 7 -3.44 7.01 -15.83
N ALA A 8 -2.85 8.20 -15.73
CA ALA A 8 -1.63 8.41 -14.94
C ALA A 8 -1.81 7.98 -13.47
N LEU A 9 -3.03 8.13 -12.94
CA LEU A 9 -3.37 7.72 -11.57
C LEU A 9 -3.22 6.21 -11.35
N LEU A 10 -3.80 5.39 -12.22
CA LEU A 10 -3.65 3.93 -12.17
C LEU A 10 -2.19 3.49 -12.23
N LEU A 11 -1.38 4.15 -13.07
CA LEU A 11 0.06 3.85 -13.15
C LEU A 11 0.77 4.18 -11.83
N VAL A 12 0.48 5.34 -11.25
CA VAL A 12 1.06 5.74 -9.95
C VAL A 12 0.61 4.79 -8.84
N GLN A 13 -0.65 4.36 -8.83
CA GLN A 13 -1.17 3.36 -7.90
C GLN A 13 -0.47 2.00 -8.06
N ALA A 14 -0.22 1.56 -9.29
CA ALA A 14 0.52 0.33 -9.56
C ALA A 14 1.97 0.42 -9.07
N VAL A 15 2.66 1.54 -9.34
CA VAL A 15 4.01 1.80 -8.82
C VAL A 15 4.01 1.81 -7.29
N TYR A 16 3.03 2.47 -6.68
CA TYR A 16 2.84 2.47 -5.22
C TYR A 16 2.68 1.04 -4.67
N ALA A 17 1.86 0.20 -5.31
CA ALA A 17 1.67 -1.20 -4.92
C ALA A 17 2.99 -1.98 -4.94
N VAL A 18 3.78 -1.82 -6.01
CA VAL A 18 5.09 -2.48 -6.17
C VAL A 18 6.08 -2.01 -5.12
N VAL A 19 6.19 -0.70 -4.89
CA VAL A 19 7.09 -0.13 -3.87
C VAL A 19 6.69 -0.58 -2.46
N GLY A 20 5.40 -0.53 -2.13
CA GLY A 20 4.86 -0.99 -0.85
C GLY A 20 5.10 -2.48 -0.61
N ALA A 21 4.82 -3.33 -1.61
CA ALA A 21 5.11 -4.75 -1.56
C ALA A 21 6.61 -5.01 -1.39
N GLY A 22 7.46 -4.29 -2.12
CA GLY A 22 8.92 -4.37 -2.01
C GLY A 22 9.44 -4.03 -0.61
N TYR A 23 8.91 -2.97 0.00
CA TYR A 23 9.24 -2.60 1.39
C TYR A 23 8.88 -3.71 2.38
N HIS A 24 7.68 -4.28 2.28
CA HIS A 24 7.27 -5.39 3.15
C HIS A 24 8.05 -6.67 2.89
N LEU A 25 8.33 -7.00 1.63
CA LEU A 25 9.14 -8.15 1.25
C LEU A 25 10.57 -8.03 1.80
N PHE A 26 11.17 -6.84 1.72
CA PHE A 26 12.48 -6.58 2.31
C PHE A 26 12.43 -6.74 3.84
N SER A 27 11.39 -6.22 4.50
CA SER A 27 11.21 -6.43 5.95
C SER A 27 11.10 -7.91 6.32
N ILE A 28 10.35 -8.72 5.55
CA ILE A 28 10.26 -10.18 5.74
C ILE A 28 11.63 -10.85 5.58
N ARG A 29 12.38 -10.47 4.54
CA ARG A 29 13.73 -11.03 4.27
C ARG A 29 14.67 -10.76 5.45
N GLU A 30 14.64 -9.56 5.99
CA GLU A 30 15.44 -9.21 7.16
C GLU A 30 15.07 -10.06 8.39
N THR A 31 13.77 -10.26 8.66
CA THR A 31 13.31 -11.15 9.74
C THR A 31 13.82 -12.57 9.54
N ARG A 32 13.72 -13.11 8.33
CA ARG A 32 14.18 -14.47 8.00
C ARG A 32 15.69 -14.63 8.13
N ALA A 33 16.45 -13.55 7.95
CA ALA A 33 17.89 -13.51 8.17
C ALA A 33 18.29 -13.36 9.65
N GLY A 34 17.33 -13.42 10.60
CA GLY A 34 17.59 -13.19 12.03
C GLY A 34 17.90 -11.73 12.38
N ARG A 35 17.72 -10.81 11.42
CA ARG A 35 17.93 -9.37 11.63
C ARG A 35 16.62 -8.72 12.10
N ARG A 36 16.74 -7.62 12.82
CA ARG A 36 15.59 -6.86 13.32
C ARG A 36 14.71 -6.36 12.16
N PRO A 37 13.41 -6.70 12.04
CA PRO A 37 12.60 -6.25 10.91
C PRO A 37 12.52 -4.72 10.81
N LEU A 38 12.24 -4.19 9.61
CA LEU A 38 11.93 -2.76 9.46
C LEU A 38 10.69 -2.38 10.29
N HIS A 39 9.71 -3.29 10.35
CA HIS A 39 8.52 -3.18 11.17
C HIS A 39 8.12 -4.53 11.81
N ALA A 40 7.77 -4.52 13.10
CA ALA A 40 7.53 -5.71 13.90
C ALA A 40 6.18 -6.42 13.64
N ALA A 41 5.18 -5.75 13.07
CA ALA A 41 3.93 -6.44 12.74
C ALA A 41 4.18 -7.41 11.58
N SER A 42 3.48 -8.54 11.60
CA SER A 42 3.56 -9.65 10.63
C SER A 42 3.78 -9.16 9.19
N GLY A 43 5.04 -9.04 8.77
CA GLY A 43 5.41 -8.45 7.48
C GLY A 43 4.74 -9.16 6.30
N SER A 44 4.38 -10.44 6.49
CA SER A 44 3.62 -11.26 5.55
C SER A 44 2.21 -10.74 5.27
N ALA A 45 1.45 -10.32 6.29
CA ALA A 45 0.07 -9.88 6.10
C ALA A 45 0.01 -8.59 5.25
N ARG A 46 0.91 -7.64 5.52
CA ARG A 46 0.96 -6.36 4.79
C ARG A 46 1.47 -6.51 3.37
N PHE A 47 2.42 -7.41 3.16
CA PHE A 47 2.82 -7.80 1.81
C PHE A 47 1.62 -8.29 1.00
N TRP A 48 0.83 -9.22 1.56
CA TRP A 48 -0.35 -9.73 0.88
C TRP A 48 -1.44 -8.69 0.66
N VAL A 49 -1.60 -7.73 1.58
CA VAL A 49 -2.47 -6.56 1.36
C VAL A 49 -2.03 -5.77 0.12
N MET A 50 -0.74 -5.52 -0.05
CA MET A 50 -0.24 -4.78 -1.23
C MET A 50 -0.39 -5.58 -2.53
N VAL A 51 -0.22 -6.90 -2.47
CA VAL A 51 -0.46 -7.78 -3.63
C VAL A 51 -1.95 -7.79 -3.99
N ALA A 52 -2.84 -7.96 -3.02
CA ALA A 52 -4.28 -7.91 -3.24
C ALA A 52 -4.73 -6.55 -3.76
N TYR A 53 -4.16 -5.47 -3.22
CA TYR A 53 -4.35 -4.11 -3.72
C TYR A 53 -3.94 -4.00 -5.20
N GLY A 54 -2.72 -4.38 -5.54
CA GLY A 54 -2.24 -4.36 -6.93
C GLY A 54 -3.09 -5.21 -7.88
N ALA A 55 -3.54 -6.39 -7.42
CA ALA A 55 -4.45 -7.24 -8.18
C ALA A 55 -5.81 -6.56 -8.41
N SER A 56 -6.34 -5.82 -7.44
CA SER A 56 -7.61 -5.12 -7.58
C SER A 56 -7.57 -3.98 -8.59
N LEU A 57 -6.39 -3.37 -8.83
CA LEU A 57 -6.22 -2.33 -9.85
C LEU A 57 -6.50 -2.84 -11.26
N THR A 58 -6.42 -4.15 -11.50
CA THR A 58 -6.77 -4.75 -12.81
C THR A 58 -8.19 -4.39 -13.24
N SER A 59 -9.12 -4.22 -12.30
CA SER A 59 -10.47 -3.73 -12.59
C SER A 59 -10.47 -2.36 -13.27
N GLY A 60 -9.61 -1.44 -12.83
CA GLY A 60 -9.45 -0.11 -13.44
C GLY A 60 -8.82 -0.19 -14.82
N PHE A 61 -7.80 -1.03 -15.02
CA PHE A 61 -7.17 -1.23 -16.34
C PHE A 61 -8.11 -1.82 -17.39
N VAL A 62 -9.11 -2.62 -16.97
CA VAL A 62 -10.10 -3.23 -17.86
C VAL A 62 -11.34 -2.34 -18.04
N GLY A 63 -11.44 -1.20 -17.33
CA GLY A 63 -12.54 -0.24 -17.44
C GLY A 63 -13.77 -0.57 -16.58
N PHE A 64 -13.61 -1.40 -15.54
CA PHE A 64 -14.67 -1.69 -14.58
C PHE A 64 -14.69 -0.65 -13.45
N ASP A 65 -15.17 0.55 -13.75
CA ASP A 65 -15.13 1.73 -12.86
C ASP A 65 -15.75 1.48 -11.48
N LEU A 66 -16.91 0.81 -11.40
CA LEU A 66 -17.57 0.55 -10.13
C LEU A 66 -16.74 -0.40 -9.25
N ALA A 67 -16.21 -1.48 -9.83
CA ALA A 67 -15.38 -2.44 -9.12
C ALA A 67 -14.08 -1.79 -8.63
N TYR A 68 -13.47 -0.96 -9.48
CA TYR A 68 -12.30 -0.16 -9.11
C TYR A 68 -12.60 0.79 -7.94
N ARG A 69 -13.68 1.55 -7.99
CA ARG A 69 -14.07 2.48 -6.90
C ARG A 69 -14.34 1.76 -5.60
N ILE A 70 -15.00 0.60 -5.64
CA ILE A 70 -15.19 -0.25 -4.45
C ILE A 70 -13.84 -0.70 -3.89
N ALA A 71 -12.91 -1.14 -4.75
CA ALA A 71 -11.57 -1.52 -4.32
C ALA A 71 -10.80 -0.34 -3.68
N MET A 72 -10.93 0.88 -4.21
CA MET A 72 -10.35 2.08 -3.61
C MET A 72 -10.94 2.38 -2.23
N ALA A 73 -12.26 2.28 -2.08
CA ALA A 73 -12.94 2.49 -0.79
C ALA A 73 -12.48 1.47 0.27
N VAL A 74 -12.39 0.20 -0.09
CA VAL A 74 -11.86 -0.85 0.81
C VAL A 74 -10.41 -0.56 1.17
N SER A 75 -9.61 -0.15 0.20
CA SER A 75 -8.18 0.14 0.40
C SER A 75 -7.96 1.36 1.30
N ILE A 76 -8.82 2.38 1.25
CA ILE A 76 -8.82 3.50 2.20
C ILE A 76 -8.94 2.99 3.63
N VAL A 77 -9.87 2.07 3.89
CA VAL A 77 -10.05 1.50 5.23
C VAL A 77 -8.84 0.65 5.62
N VAL A 78 -8.42 -0.28 4.76
CA VAL A 78 -7.36 -1.25 5.09
C VAL A 78 -6.00 -0.56 5.24
N ILE A 79 -5.61 0.29 4.29
CA ILE A 79 -4.32 1.00 4.30
C ILE A 79 -4.35 2.17 5.28
N GLY A 80 -5.45 2.94 5.32
CA GLY A 80 -5.58 4.06 6.25
C GLY A 80 -5.61 3.60 7.71
N TYR A 81 -6.47 2.64 8.06
CA TYR A 81 -6.52 2.14 9.43
C TYR A 81 -5.28 1.28 9.76
N GLY A 82 -5.01 0.25 8.96
CA GLY A 82 -3.95 -0.72 9.25
C GLY A 82 -2.52 -0.23 9.00
N GLY A 83 -2.35 0.76 8.12
CA GLY A 83 -1.04 1.29 7.71
C GLY A 83 -0.70 2.67 8.27
N LEU A 84 -1.68 3.45 8.75
CA LEU A 84 -1.45 4.79 9.30
C LEU A 84 -1.93 4.92 10.75
N LEU A 85 -3.23 4.74 11.00
CA LEU A 85 -3.82 5.03 12.32
C LEU A 85 -3.26 4.14 13.43
N VAL A 86 -3.01 2.86 13.15
CA VAL A 86 -2.42 1.94 14.13
C VAL A 86 -0.97 2.31 14.49
N HIS A 87 -0.27 3.08 13.65
CA HIS A 87 1.15 3.43 13.86
C HIS A 87 1.43 4.80 14.44
N LEU A 88 0.46 5.71 14.37
CA LEU A 88 0.58 7.04 14.98
C LEU A 88 0.84 6.97 16.50
N PRO A 89 0.18 6.09 17.29
CA PRO A 89 0.42 6.01 18.73
C PRO A 89 1.71 5.26 19.10
N HIS A 90 2.19 4.37 18.23
CA HIS A 90 3.22 3.38 18.55
C HIS A 90 4.61 3.80 18.04
N ARG A 91 5.16 4.86 18.60
CA ARG A 91 6.56 5.28 18.39
C ARG A 91 7.54 4.46 19.25
N SER A 92 7.24 3.20 19.50
CA SER A 92 8.12 2.34 20.32
C SER A 92 9.34 1.93 19.51
N SER A 93 10.53 2.14 20.08
CA SER A 93 11.78 1.64 19.51
C SER A 93 11.79 0.13 19.38
N TYR A 94 10.85 -0.62 20.00
CA TYR A 94 10.70 -2.07 19.87
C TYR A 94 10.05 -2.49 18.54
N GLU A 95 9.14 -1.68 17.99
CA GLU A 95 8.34 -2.02 16.81
C GLU A 95 9.03 -1.69 15.48
N TYR A 96 10.01 -0.79 15.51
CA TYR A 96 10.68 -0.29 14.32
C TYR A 96 12.19 -0.40 14.45
N ARG A 97 12.86 -0.78 13.36
CA ARG A 97 14.33 -0.82 13.33
C ARG A 97 14.94 0.55 13.59
N SER A 98 14.35 1.60 13.01
CA SER A 98 14.86 2.97 13.04
C SER A 98 13.73 3.98 12.84
N TRP A 99 14.03 5.26 13.11
CA TRP A 99 13.13 6.37 12.79
C TRP A 99 12.76 6.42 11.31
N ALA A 100 13.73 6.14 10.42
CA ALA A 100 13.50 6.10 8.98
C ALA A 100 12.49 5.01 8.59
N ALA A 101 12.54 3.83 9.23
CA ALA A 101 11.57 2.76 8.97
C ALA A 101 10.15 3.14 9.44
N TRP A 102 10.03 3.79 10.60
CA TRP A 102 8.74 4.32 11.05
C TRP A 102 8.19 5.38 10.09
N ALA A 103 9.00 6.37 9.74
CA ALA A 103 8.61 7.44 8.82
C ALA A 103 8.24 6.89 7.43
N THR A 104 8.96 5.88 6.95
CA THR A 104 8.65 5.21 5.66
C THR A 104 7.31 4.49 5.73
N THR A 105 7.02 3.76 6.81
CA THR A 105 5.73 3.07 6.98
C THR A 105 4.57 4.07 7.01
N ILE A 106 4.71 5.17 7.76
CA ILE A 106 3.71 6.25 7.80
C ILE A 106 3.55 6.91 6.43
N GLY A 107 4.65 7.20 5.74
CA GLY A 107 4.66 7.78 4.41
C GLY A 107 3.94 6.92 3.37
N ILE A 108 4.21 5.60 3.36
CA ILE A 108 3.48 4.64 2.53
C ILE A 108 1.98 4.71 2.83
N GLY A 109 1.59 4.70 4.12
CA GLY A 109 0.19 4.81 4.51
C GLY A 109 -0.49 6.09 4.01
N ILE A 110 0.16 7.25 4.15
CA ILE A 110 -0.37 8.56 3.70
C ILE A 110 -0.49 8.60 2.17
N VAL A 111 0.55 8.20 1.44
CA VAL A 111 0.54 8.19 -0.03
C VAL A 111 -0.56 7.26 -0.53
N GLY A 112 -0.67 6.06 0.06
CA GLY A 112 -1.74 5.12 -0.25
C GLY A 112 -3.12 5.75 -0.03
N LEU A 113 -3.34 6.41 1.11
CA LEU A 113 -4.61 7.07 1.40
C LEU A 113 -4.97 8.13 0.35
N ILE A 114 -4.03 9.01 -0.01
CA ILE A 114 -4.24 10.06 -1.01
C ILE A 114 -4.59 9.45 -2.37
N LEU A 115 -3.82 8.46 -2.82
CA LEU A 115 -4.03 7.82 -4.12
C LEU A 115 -5.39 7.10 -4.20
N ASN A 116 -5.81 6.46 -3.12
CA ASN A 116 -7.09 5.75 -3.10
C ASN A 116 -8.29 6.72 -2.99
N ILE A 117 -8.16 7.83 -2.26
CA ILE A 117 -9.18 8.89 -2.24
C ILE A 117 -9.30 9.51 -3.64
N ALA A 118 -8.19 9.82 -4.30
CA ALA A 118 -8.19 10.32 -5.67
C ALA A 118 -8.93 9.34 -6.59
N GLY A 119 -8.54 8.06 -6.56
CA GLY A 119 -9.19 7.01 -7.38
C GLY A 119 -10.68 6.86 -7.10
N LEU A 120 -11.08 6.93 -5.83
CA LEU A 120 -12.48 6.84 -5.45
C LEU A 120 -13.31 8.01 -6.00
N ILE A 121 -12.76 9.23 -6.06
CA ILE A 121 -13.45 10.43 -6.52
C ILE A 121 -13.45 10.50 -8.05
N THR A 122 -12.27 10.41 -8.67
CA THR A 122 -12.08 10.65 -10.10
C THR A 122 -12.38 9.44 -10.97
N GLY A 123 -12.30 8.22 -10.41
CA GLY A 123 -12.29 6.99 -11.20
C GLY A 123 -10.86 6.58 -11.59
N PRO A 124 -10.73 5.51 -12.40
CA PRO A 124 -9.43 4.99 -12.82
C PRO A 124 -8.59 6.01 -13.58
#